data_AF-A0A945ICR0-F1
#
_entry.id   AF-A0A945ICR0-F1
#
_cell.length_a   1.000
_cell.length_b   1.000
_cell.length_c   1.000
_cell.angle_alpha   90.00
_cell.angle_beta   90.00
_cell.angle_gamma   90.00
#
_symmetry.space_group_name_H-M   'P 1'
#
loop_
_entity.id
_entity.type
_entity.pdbx_description
1 polymer ?
#
loop_
_entity_poly.entity_id
_entity_poly.type
_entity_poly.pdbx_seq_one_letter_code
_entity_poly.pdbx_strand_id
1 'polypeptide(L)'
;MHRTLQETLKIGWIVISLLGILTAIEFAIAIVIDDTPWLFTLLLVAALAKAWLIIQYFMHFGQLWGHITDTWYGMILDDPEADREED
;
A
#
# COMPACT_ATOMS: atom_id res chain seq x y z
N MET A 1 20.91 6.77 -18.59
CA MET A 1 19.86 6.91 -17.54
C MET A 1 18.93 5.68 -17.56
N HIS A 2 19.44 4.47 -17.25
CA HIS A 2 18.70 3.20 -17.37
C HIS A 2 18.75 2.29 -16.13
N ARG A 3 19.51 2.64 -15.09
CA ARG A 3 19.67 1.77 -13.91
C ARG A 3 18.49 1.84 -12.94
N THR A 4 17.78 2.96 -12.87
CA THR A 4 16.72 3.20 -11.86
C THR A 4 15.51 2.29 -12.03
N LEU A 5 15.06 2.04 -13.27
CA LEU A 5 13.89 1.19 -13.52
C LEU A 5 14.14 -0.29 -13.21
N GLN A 6 15.34 -0.80 -13.49
CA GLN A 6 15.68 -2.19 -13.22
C GLN A 6 15.78 -2.48 -11.72
N GLU A 7 16.22 -1.51 -10.92
CA GLU A 7 16.29 -1.63 -9.47
C GLU A 7 14.88 -1.66 -8.86
N THR A 8 13.98 -0.76 -9.29
CA THR A 8 12.58 -0.77 -8.86
C THR A 8 11.85 -2.06 -9.26
N LEU A 9 12.05 -2.55 -10.49
CA LEU A 9 11.50 -3.82 -10.97
C LEU A 9 12.01 -5.02 -10.17
N LYS A 10 13.30 -5.04 -9.81
CA LYS A 10 13.90 -6.08 -8.96
C LYS A 10 13.29 -6.08 -7.57
N ILE A 11 13.11 -4.91 -6.96
CA ILE A 11 12.48 -4.79 -5.64
C ILE A 11 11.04 -5.31 -5.69
N GLY A 12 10.26 -4.91 -6.71
CA GLY A 12 8.90 -5.43 -6.90
C GLY A 12 8.87 -6.96 -6.97
N TRP A 13 9.75 -7.58 -7.76
CA TRP A 13 9.85 -9.05 -7.85
C TRP A 13 10.24 -9.74 -6.54
N ILE A 14 11.16 -9.14 -5.78
CA ILE A 14 11.57 -9.65 -4.46
C ILE A 14 10.38 -9.61 -3.50
N VAL A 15 9.63 -8.50 -3.44
CA VAL A 15 8.49 -8.35 -2.54
C VAL A 15 7.33 -9.27 -2.95
N ILE A 16 7.04 -9.42 -4.25
CA ILE A 16 6.08 -10.44 -4.75
C ILE A 16 6.48 -11.84 -4.30
N SER A 17 7.76 -12.19 -4.45
CA SER A 17 8.25 -13.52 -4.06
C SER A 17 8.10 -13.73 -2.55
N LEU A 18 8.44 -12.71 -1.75
CA LEU A 18 8.30 -12.74 -0.30
C LEU A 18 6.84 -12.90 0.14
N LEU A 19 5.92 -12.12 -0.45
CA LEU A 19 4.48 -12.22 -0.19
C LEU A 19 3.93 -13.59 -0.59
N GLY A 20 4.38 -14.14 -1.72
CA GLY A 20 4.02 -15.48 -2.16
C GLY A 20 4.44 -16.56 -1.15
N ILE A 21 5.70 -16.53 -0.70
CA ILE A 21 6.22 -17.46 0.31
C ILE A 21 5.43 -17.33 1.62
N LEU A 22 5.19 -16.11 2.10
CA LEU A 22 4.43 -15.87 3.32
C LEU A 22 2.99 -16.39 3.21
N THR A 23 2.40 -16.33 2.02
CA THR A 23 1.06 -16.87 1.74
C THR A 23 1.03 -18.40 1.70
N ALA A 24 2.05 -19.02 1.13
CA ALA A 24 2.18 -20.48 1.16
C ALA A 24 2.35 -21.01 2.60
N ILE A 25 3.13 -20.31 3.43
CA ILE A 25 3.33 -20.66 4.84
C ILE A 25 2.02 -20.53 5.62
N GLU A 26 1.28 -19.43 5.48
CA GLU A 26 -0.02 -19.27 6.12
C GLU A 26 -1.00 -20.37 5.73
N PHE A 27 -1.06 -20.72 4.44
CA PHE A 27 -1.91 -21.80 3.95
C PHE A 27 -1.53 -23.16 4.56
N ALA A 28 -0.23 -23.46 4.65
CA ALA A 28 0.25 -24.68 5.30
C ALA A 28 -0.11 -24.72 6.80
N ILE A 29 0.06 -23.60 7.51
CA ILE A 29 -0.30 -23.47 8.92
C ILE A 29 -1.81 -23.66 9.12
N ALA A 30 -2.63 -23.04 8.26
CA ALA A 30 -4.08 -23.15 8.30
C ALA A 30 -4.59 -24.57 8.03
N ILE A 31 -3.85 -25.38 7.27
CA ILE A 31 -4.19 -26.79 7.03
C ILE A 31 -3.79 -27.69 8.20
N VAL A 32 -2.66 -27.42 8.85
CA VAL A 32 -2.06 -28.34 9.82
C VAL A 32 -2.56 -28.10 11.25
N ILE A 33 -3.01 -26.89 11.57
CA ILE A 33 -3.44 -26.52 12.92
C ILE A 33 -4.96 -26.37 12.94
N ASP A 34 -5.63 -27.16 13.79
CA ASP A 34 -7.08 -27.10 13.98
C ASP A 34 -7.54 -25.79 14.62
N ASP A 35 -8.77 -25.38 14.26
CA ASP A 35 -9.50 -24.12 14.55
C ASP A 35 -9.38 -23.60 15.99
N THR A 36 -8.21 -23.06 16.30
CA THR A 36 -7.91 -22.41 17.57
C THR A 36 -8.04 -20.89 17.36
N PRO A 37 -8.66 -20.13 18.28
CA PRO A 37 -8.75 -18.66 18.18
C PRO A 37 -7.37 -17.98 18.06
N TRP A 38 -6.31 -18.66 18.50
CA TRP A 38 -4.93 -18.25 18.31
C TRP A 38 -4.48 -18.26 16.84
N LEU A 39 -4.91 -19.25 16.06
CA LEU A 39 -4.62 -19.36 14.63
C LEU A 39 -5.23 -18.19 13.86
N PHE A 40 -6.49 -17.84 14.17
CA PHE A 40 -7.15 -16.67 13.60
C PHE A 40 -6.36 -15.39 13.86
N THR A 41 -5.92 -15.17 15.11
CA THR A 41 -5.12 -13.98 15.46
C THR A 41 -3.79 -13.93 14.70
N LEU A 42 -3.09 -15.07 14.58
CA LEU A 42 -1.84 -15.16 13.81
C LEU A 42 -2.04 -14.83 12.32
N LEU A 43 -3.07 -15.41 11.71
CA LEU A 43 -3.41 -15.14 10.31
C LEU A 43 -3.83 -13.68 10.09
N LEU A 44 -4.57 -13.10 11.03
CA LEU A 44 -4.97 -11.70 10.97
C LEU A 44 -3.76 -10.77 11.03
N VAL A 45 -2.84 -11.00 11.98
CA VAL A 45 -1.60 -10.21 12.11
C VAL A 45 -0.74 -10.36 10.85
N ALA A 46 -0.62 -11.57 10.32
CA ALA A 46 0.15 -11.82 9.11
C ALA A 46 -0.49 -11.16 7.87
N ALA A 47 -1.82 -11.15 7.76
CA ALA A 47 -2.54 -10.41 6.73
C ALA A 47 -2.33 -8.89 6.84
N LEU A 48 -2.33 -8.32 8.05
CA LEU A 48 -2.02 -6.91 8.27
C LEU A 48 -0.57 -6.57 7.91
N ALA A 49 0.38 -7.44 8.26
CA ALA A 49 1.78 -7.27 7.89
C ALA A 49 1.98 -7.31 6.36
N LYS A 50 1.24 -8.16 5.65
CA LYS A 50 1.22 -8.18 4.18
C LYS A 50 0.63 -6.89 3.61
N ALA A 51 -0.51 -6.45 4.12
CA ALA A 51 -1.13 -5.20 3.69
C ALA A 51 -0.16 -4.02 3.87
N TRP A 52 0.55 -3.96 5.00
CA TRP A 52 1.60 -2.97 5.24
C TRP A 52 2.75 -3.06 4.22
N LEU A 53 3.27 -4.26 3.95
CA LEU A 53 4.29 -4.49 2.91
C LEU A 53 3.81 -4.05 1.52
N ILE A 54 2.57 -4.35 1.16
CA ILE A 54 2.00 -3.94 -0.13
C ILE A 54 1.89 -2.42 -0.20
N ILE A 55 1.41 -1.76 0.86
CA ILE A 55 1.33 -0.29 0.92
C ILE A 55 2.72 0.34 0.78
N GLN A 56 3.74 -0.20 1.45
CA GLN A 56 5.06 0.42 1.44
C GLN A 56 5.83 0.21 0.13
N TYR A 57 5.69 -0.96 -0.51
CA TYR A 57 6.53 -1.36 -1.64
C TYR A 57 5.81 -1.31 -2.99
N PHE A 58 4.49 -1.52 -3.04
CA PHE A 58 3.70 -1.51 -4.28
C PHE A 58 2.87 -0.24 -4.45
N MET A 59 2.32 0.30 -3.37
CA MET A 59 1.66 1.60 -3.44
C MET A 59 2.72 2.69 -3.24
N HIS A 60 3.01 3.47 -4.28
CA HIS A 60 3.72 4.75 -4.10
C HIS A 60 2.77 5.76 -3.44
N PHE A 61 2.31 5.45 -2.22
CA PHE A 61 1.34 6.26 -1.47
C PHE A 61 1.86 7.68 -1.26
N GLY A 62 3.19 7.85 -1.15
CA GLY A 62 3.82 9.17 -1.10
C GLY A 62 3.65 10.03 -2.36
N GLN A 63 3.50 9.43 -3.55
CA GLN A 63 3.23 10.17 -4.79
C GLN A 63 1.73 10.39 -5.04
N LEU A 64 0.89 9.43 -4.65
CA LEU A 64 -0.56 9.54 -4.82
C LEU A 64 -1.19 10.53 -3.83
N TRP A 65 -0.68 10.58 -2.59
CA TRP A 65 -1.22 11.45 -1.55
C TRP A 65 -1.06 12.93 -1.88
N GLY A 66 0.10 13.35 -2.40
CA GLY A 66 0.36 14.75 -2.77
C GLY A 66 -0.67 15.31 -3.76
N HIS A 67 -0.96 14.55 -4.81
CA HIS A 67 -1.91 14.94 -5.84
C HIS A 67 -3.36 14.99 -5.33
N ILE A 68 -3.72 14.10 -4.39
CA ILE A 68 -5.04 14.06 -3.77
C ILE A 68 -5.21 15.23 -2.79
N THR A 69 -4.18 15.55 -1.98
CA THR A 69 -4.22 16.72 -1.10
C THR A 69 -4.34 18.02 -1.87
N ASP A 70 -3.57 18.20 -2.95
CA ASP A 70 -3.63 19.44 -3.75
C ASP A 70 -5.01 19.63 -4.40
N THR A 71 -5.62 18.55 -4.90
CA THR A 71 -6.97 18.59 -5.48
C THR A 71 -8.03 18.91 -4.43
N TRP A 72 -7.89 18.36 -3.22
CA TRP A 72 -8.84 18.59 -2.12
C TRP A 72 -8.72 20.01 -1.55
N TYR A 73 -7.49 20.54 -1.45
CA TYR A 73 -7.25 21.93 -1.08
C TYR A 73 -7.77 22.91 -2.13
N GLY A 74 -7.55 22.65 -3.43
CA GLY A 74 -8.11 23.47 -4.51
C GLY A 74 -9.64 23.52 -4.47
N MET A 75 -10.31 22.38 -4.27
CA MET A 75 -11.77 22.33 -4.17
C MET A 75 -12.35 23.10 -2.96
N ILE A 76 -11.58 23.25 -1.88
CA ILE A 76 -12.03 23.97 -0.67
C ILE A 76 -11.63 25.45 -0.70
N LEU A 77 -10.55 25.79 -1.38
CA LEU A 77 -10.03 27.16 -1.49
C LEU A 77 -10.41 27.88 -2.78
N ASP A 78 -11.03 27.21 -3.76
CA ASP A 78 -11.74 27.84 -4.86
C ASP A 78 -12.96 28.58 -4.30
N ASP A 79 -12.67 29.71 -3.67
CA ASP A 79 -13.63 30.75 -3.33
C ASP A 79 -13.93 31.53 -4.62
N PRO A 80 -15.12 31.36 -5.23
CA PRO A 80 -15.49 32.03 -6.47
C PRO A 80 -15.68 33.56 -6.32
N GLU A 81 -15.33 34.12 -5.16
CA GLU A 81 -15.42 35.55 -4.86
C GLU A 81 -14.06 36.28 -4.87
N ALA A 82 -12.93 35.57 -4.90
CA ALA A 82 -11.59 36.19 -4.90
C ALA A 82 -11.25 36.94 -6.20
N ASP A 83 -11.98 36.68 -7.29
CA ASP A 83 -11.76 37.28 -8.60
C ASP A 83 -12.64 38.51 -8.87
N ARG A 84 -13.42 38.97 -7.87
CA ARG A 84 -14.50 39.96 -8.06
C ARG A 84 -14.19 41.37 -7.57
N GLU A 85 -12.96 41.67 -7.15
CA GLU A 85 -12.58 42.97 -6.55
C GLU A 85 -11.59 43.82 -7.38
N GLU A 86 -11.35 43.50 -8.65
CA GLU A 86 -10.53 44.34 -9.56
C GLU A 86 -11.28 44.76 -10.84
N ASP A 87 -12.43 45.42 -10.72
CA ASP A 87 -13.08 46.18 -11.80
C ASP A 87 -13.51 47.59 -11.34
#